data_AF-A0A5N9DZV5-F1
#
_entry.id   AF-A0A5N9DZV5-F1
#
_cell.length_a   1.000
_cell.length_b   1.000
_cell.length_c   1.000
_cell.angle_alpha   90.00
_cell.angle_beta   90.00
_cell.angle_gamma   90.00
#
_symmetry.space_group_name_H-M   'P 1'
#
loop_
_entity.id
_entity.type
_entity.pdbx_description
1 polymer ?
#
loop_
_entity_poly.entity_id
_entity_poly.type
_entity_poly.pdbx_seq_one_letter_code
_entity_poly.pdbx_strand_id
1 'polypeptide(L)'
;MTTATAKFAQYFADFQSLSQGPGAGDPAWLKDLRDNAWAKFNETGFPTARRGNERWKYTNVGPIAKADFFSPERVTSADGSKSLALSYKIDGPVV
;
A
#
# COMPACT_ATOMS: atom_id res chain seq x y z
N MET A 1 -7.89 3.31 19.54
CA MET A 1 -7.50 3.08 18.13
C MET A 1 -6.55 4.20 17.76
N THR A 2 -5.30 3.91 17.43
CA THR A 2 -4.24 4.93 17.29
C THR A 2 -4.43 5.70 15.98
N THR A 3 -4.84 6.96 16.07
CA THR A 3 -4.95 7.89 14.94
C THR A 3 -3.57 8.40 14.53
N ALA A 4 -3.21 8.19 13.27
CA ALA A 4 -2.08 8.84 12.60
C ALA A 4 -2.55 9.33 11.23
N THR A 5 -3.28 10.45 11.21
CA THR A 5 -4.05 10.91 10.05
C THR A 5 -3.19 11.25 8.83
N ALA A 6 -1.98 11.80 9.02
CA ALA A 6 -1.14 12.28 7.93
C ALA A 6 -0.70 11.17 6.96
N LYS A 7 -0.33 9.97 7.47
CA LYS A 7 0.08 8.84 6.62
C LYS A 7 -1.10 8.26 5.83
N PHE A 8 -2.27 8.16 6.46
CA PHE A 8 -3.47 7.69 5.79
C PHE A 8 -3.89 8.61 4.64
N ALA A 9 -3.71 9.92 4.78
CA ALA A 9 -3.95 10.86 3.68
C ALA A 9 -3.03 10.61 2.47
N GLN A 10 -1.74 10.35 2.70
CA GLN A 10 -0.81 10.03 1.60
C GLN A 10 -1.15 8.67 0.96
N TYR A 11 -1.43 7.65 1.76
CA TYR A 11 -1.84 6.35 1.22
C TYR A 11 -3.15 6.44 0.43
N PHE A 12 -4.07 7.31 0.84
CA PHE A 12 -5.30 7.52 0.09
C PHE A 12 -5.04 8.16 -1.27
N ALA A 13 -4.19 9.20 -1.30
CA ALA A 13 -3.79 9.84 -2.55
C ALA A 13 -3.12 8.84 -3.49
N ASP A 14 -2.22 8.00 -2.97
CA ASP A 14 -1.55 6.96 -3.76
C ASP A 14 -2.52 5.89 -4.25
N PHE A 15 -3.47 5.46 -3.40
CA PHE A 15 -4.53 4.54 -3.79
C PHE A 15 -5.39 5.10 -4.93
N GLN A 16 -5.79 6.36 -4.83
CA GLN A 16 -6.53 7.04 -5.90
C GLN A 16 -5.71 7.11 -7.20
N SER A 17 -4.42 7.46 -7.11
CA SER A 17 -3.52 7.49 -8.28
C SER A 17 -3.42 6.13 -8.96
N LEU A 18 -3.28 5.05 -8.18
CA LEU A 18 -3.20 3.69 -8.72
C LEU A 18 -4.52 3.23 -9.34
N SER A 19 -5.65 3.54 -8.72
CA SER A 19 -6.98 3.19 -9.22
C SER A 19 -7.37 3.96 -10.49
N GLN A 20 -6.94 5.23 -10.62
CA GLN A 20 -7.23 6.07 -11.80
C GLN A 20 -6.16 5.98 -12.90
N GLY A 21 -4.95 5.51 -12.57
CA GLY A 21 -3.88 5.27 -13.53
C GLY A 21 -3.88 3.81 -14.01
N PRO A 22 -2.90 2.98 -13.60
CA PRO A 22 -2.79 1.59 -14.05
C PRO A 22 -4.06 0.75 -13.84
N GLY A 23 -4.83 1.01 -12.78
CA GLY A 23 -6.05 0.28 -12.45
C GLY A 23 -7.33 0.78 -13.15
N ALA A 24 -7.25 1.84 -13.98
CA ALA A 24 -8.45 2.42 -14.59
C ALA A 24 -9.19 1.42 -15.50
N GLY A 25 -8.43 0.52 -16.14
CA GLY A 25 -8.95 -0.55 -16.99
C GLY A 25 -9.43 -1.80 -16.24
N ASP A 26 -9.30 -1.85 -14.92
CA ASP A 26 -9.65 -3.05 -14.15
C ASP A 26 -11.15 -3.40 -14.29
N PRO A 27 -11.51 -4.70 -14.35
CA PRO A 27 -12.90 -5.14 -14.29
C PRO A 27 -13.61 -4.65 -13.03
N ALA A 28 -14.94 -4.47 -13.11
CA ALA A 28 -15.74 -3.93 -12.00
C ALA A 28 -15.54 -4.68 -10.68
N TRP A 29 -15.54 -6.03 -10.71
CA TRP A 29 -15.35 -6.85 -9.50
C TRP A 29 -14.00 -6.58 -8.80
N LEU A 30 -12.96 -6.23 -9.56
CA LEU A 30 -11.63 -5.96 -9.01
C LEU A 30 -11.57 -4.55 -8.42
N LYS A 31 -12.22 -3.57 -9.05
CA LYS A 31 -12.40 -2.22 -8.50
C LYS A 31 -13.13 -2.28 -7.17
N ASP A 32 -14.25 -3.00 -7.12
CA ASP A 32 -15.03 -3.20 -5.89
C ASP A 32 -14.19 -3.85 -4.78
N LEU A 33 -13.37 -4.85 -5.12
CA LEU A 33 -12.48 -5.51 -4.16
C LEU A 33 -11.43 -4.53 -3.60
N ARG A 34 -10.82 -3.71 -4.46
CA ARG A 34 -9.83 -2.70 -4.06
C ARG A 34 -10.44 -1.65 -3.14
N ASP A 35 -11.63 -1.14 -3.47
CA ASP A 35 -12.32 -0.13 -2.67
C ASP A 35 -12.73 -0.67 -1.30
N ASN A 36 -13.26 -1.89 -1.24
CA ASN A 36 -13.60 -2.56 0.03
C ASN A 36 -12.35 -2.79 0.90
N ALA A 37 -11.26 -3.24 0.30
CA ALA A 37 -9.99 -3.45 1.01
C ALA A 37 -9.43 -2.12 1.53
N TRP A 38 -9.49 -1.05 0.73
CA TRP A 38 -9.07 0.28 1.15
C TRP A 38 -9.92 0.80 2.32
N ALA A 39 -11.24 0.72 2.22
CA ALA A 39 -12.14 1.15 3.28
C ALA A 39 -11.84 0.42 4.60
N LYS A 40 -11.63 -0.89 4.55
CA LYS A 40 -11.29 -1.67 5.75
C LYS A 40 -9.93 -1.29 6.31
N PHE A 41 -8.93 -1.12 5.45
CA PHE A 41 -7.59 -0.71 5.87
C PHE A 41 -7.59 0.69 6.49
N ASN A 42 -8.33 1.64 5.93
CA ASN A 42 -8.47 2.98 6.49
C ASN A 42 -9.16 2.97 7.86
N GLU A 43 -10.11 2.06 8.08
CA GLU A 43 -10.76 1.87 9.39
C GLU A 43 -9.81 1.24 10.43
N THR A 44 -9.10 0.16 10.06
CA THR A 44 -8.35 -0.65 11.03
C THR A 44 -6.86 -0.29 11.17
N GLY A 45 -6.26 0.23 10.11
CA GLY A 45 -4.82 0.52 10.01
C GLY A 45 -3.91 -0.69 10.18
N PHE A 46 -2.63 -0.41 10.49
CA PHE A 46 -1.66 -1.47 10.83
C PHE A 46 -1.92 -2.03 12.24
N PRO A 47 -1.75 -3.35 12.44
CA PRO A 47 -2.01 -4.02 13.72
C PRO A 47 -0.85 -3.82 14.70
N THR A 48 -0.67 -2.58 15.14
CA THR A 48 0.43 -2.16 16.04
C THR A 48 0.03 -2.14 17.52
N ALA A 49 -1.24 -2.39 17.82
CA ALA A 49 -1.76 -2.38 19.18
C ALA A 49 -1.09 -3.48 20.03
N ARG A 50 -0.79 -3.15 21.29
CA ARG A 50 -0.23 -4.13 22.26
C ARG A 50 -1.30 -5.07 22.84
N ARG A 51 -2.50 -4.57 23.11
CA ARG A 51 -3.63 -5.35 23.65
C ARG A 51 -4.56 -5.78 22.53
N GLY A 52 -5.13 -6.98 22.61
CA GLY A 52 -6.12 -7.49 21.65
C GLY A 52 -5.54 -7.87 20.28
N ASN A 53 -4.23 -8.01 20.17
CA ASN A 53 -3.52 -8.24 18.90
C ASN A 53 -2.89 -9.63 18.80
N GLU A 54 -3.61 -10.66 19.27
CA GLU A 54 -3.09 -12.03 19.43
C GLU A 54 -2.61 -12.64 18.11
N ARG A 55 -3.30 -12.32 17.00
CA ARG A 55 -2.92 -12.76 15.64
C ARG A 55 -1.54 -12.29 15.20
N TRP A 56 -0.99 -11.25 15.81
CA TRP A 56 0.31 -10.66 15.48
C TRP A 56 1.35 -10.83 16.59
N LYS A 57 1.09 -11.68 17.59
CA LYS A 57 1.96 -11.89 18.77
C LYS A 57 3.42 -12.18 18.40
N TYR A 58 3.64 -12.91 17.31
CA TYR A 58 4.97 -13.35 16.87
C TYR A 58 5.46 -12.59 15.63
N THR A 59 4.78 -11.53 15.22
CA THR A 59 5.14 -10.76 14.01
C THR A 59 5.10 -9.27 14.32
N ASN A 60 6.28 -8.69 14.52
CA ASN A 60 6.40 -7.26 14.81
C ASN A 60 6.20 -6.42 13.55
N VAL A 61 5.00 -5.83 13.40
CA VAL A 61 4.67 -4.88 12.32
C VAL A 61 5.04 -3.42 12.62
N GLY A 62 5.57 -3.14 13.80
CA GLY A 62 5.98 -1.80 14.19
C GLY A 62 6.95 -1.13 13.21
N PRO A 63 7.99 -1.81 12.70
CA PRO A 63 8.92 -1.23 11.73
C PRO A 63 8.25 -0.80 10.42
N ILE A 64 7.41 -1.66 9.81
CA ILE A 64 6.75 -1.34 8.54
C ILE A 64 5.68 -0.24 8.71
N ALA A 65 4.95 -0.24 9.83
CA ALA A 65 3.98 0.83 10.11
C ALA A 65 4.64 2.21 10.32
N LYS A 66 5.90 2.22 10.78
CA LYS A 66 6.68 3.45 11.00
C LYS A 66 7.36 3.96 9.73
N ALA A 67 7.69 3.08 8.78
CA ALA A 67 8.23 3.49 7.50
C ALA A 67 7.23 4.37 6.73
N ASP A 68 7.76 5.26 5.90
CA ASP A 68 6.97 6.06 4.97
C ASP A 68 7.03 5.39 3.61
N PHE A 69 5.86 4.98 3.12
CA PHE A 69 5.70 4.45 1.77
C PHE A 69 5.03 5.50 0.89
N PHE A 70 5.44 5.51 -0.36
CA PHE A 70 4.87 6.35 -1.40
C PHE A 70 4.91 5.59 -2.72
N SER A 71 3.97 5.89 -3.61
CA SER A 71 4.02 5.37 -4.97
C SER A 71 5.28 5.90 -5.68
N PRO A 72 5.99 5.05 -6.46
CA PRO A 72 7.24 5.44 -7.12
C PRO A 72 7.04 6.50 -8.22
N GLU A 73 5.79 6.81 -8.60
CA GLU A 73 5.48 7.90 -9.53
C GLU A 73 5.82 9.27 -8.95
N ARG A 74 5.90 9.40 -7.62
CA ARG A 74 6.40 10.61 -6.93
C ARG A 74 7.92 10.68 -6.77
N VAL A 75 8.71 9.91 -7.52
CA VAL A 75 10.10 10.30 -7.73
C VAL A 75 10.09 11.47 -8.72
N THR A 76 9.78 12.68 -8.23
CA THR A 76 10.24 13.89 -8.92
C THR A 76 11.76 13.78 -8.95
N SER A 77 12.27 13.49 -10.14
CA SER A 77 13.68 13.41 -10.47
C SER A 77 14.35 14.72 -10.02
N ALA A 78 14.92 14.73 -8.81
CA ALA A 78 15.74 15.82 -8.31
C ALA A 78 17.02 15.31 -7.64
N ASP A 79 17.16 14.00 -7.40
CA ASP A 79 18.44 13.43 -7.00
C ASP A 79 18.59 12.01 -7.55
N GLY A 80 19.78 11.73 -8.08
CA GLY A 80 20.14 10.52 -8.83
C GLY A 80 20.18 9.22 -8.03
N SER A 81 19.18 8.95 -7.19
CA SER A 81 19.00 7.64 -6.58
C SER A 81 18.33 6.70 -7.58
N LYS A 82 19.11 5.74 -8.09
CA LYS A 82 18.68 4.53 -8.81
C LYS A 82 17.26 4.13 -8.41
N SER A 83 16.32 4.24 -9.34
CA SER A 83 15.00 3.68 -9.19
C SER A 83 15.15 2.18 -8.91
N LEU A 84 14.67 1.73 -7.74
CA LEU A 84 14.52 0.30 -7.44
C LEU A 84 13.31 -0.23 -8.20
N ALA A 85 13.25 0.02 -9.52
CA ALA A 85 12.27 -0.60 -10.39
C ALA A 85 12.48 -2.11 -10.25
N LEU A 86 11.50 -2.78 -9.64
CA LEU A 86 11.51 -4.22 -9.46
C LEU A 86 11.48 -4.84 -10.87
N SER A 87 12.64 -5.19 -11.39
CA SER A 87 12.76 -5.94 -12.64
C SER A 87 12.39 -7.39 -12.38
N TYR A 88 11.11 -7.67 -12.12
CA TYR A 88 10.65 -9.05 -12.09
C TYR A 88 10.55 -9.53 -13.54
N LYS A 89 11.58 -10.25 -13.98
CA LYS A 89 11.51 -11.08 -15.19
C LYS A 89 10.52 -12.20 -14.87
N ILE A 90 9.27 -12.09 -15.32
CA ILE A 90 8.39 -13.26 -15.39
C ILE A 90 8.90 -14.09 -16.58
N ASP A 91 9.95 -14.89 -16.35
CA ASP A 91 10.30 -15.97 -17.25
C ASP A 91 9.41 -17.17 -16.90
N GLY A 92 8.22 -17.21 -17.50
CA GLY A 92 7.31 -18.33 -17.43
C GLY A 92 6.75 -18.63 -18.81
N PRO A 93 6.74 -19.91 -19.27
CA PRO A 93 6.19 -20.25 -20.57
C PRO A 93 4.69 -19.99 -20.56
N VAL A 94 4.22 -19.32 -21.62
CA VAL A 94 2.80 -19.26 -21.96
C VAL A 94 2.39 -20.68 -22.32
N VAL A 95 1.52 -21.27 -21.51
CA VAL A 95 0.75 -22.48 -21.86
C VAL A 95 -0.58 -22.04 -22.44
#